data_AF-A0A1U7Q058-F1
#
_entry.id   AF-A0A1U7Q058-F1
#
_cell.length_a   1.000
_cell.length_b   1.000
_cell.length_c   1.000
_cell.angle_alpha   90.00
_cell.angle_beta   90.00
_cell.angle_gamma   90.00
#
_symmetry.space_group_name_H-M   'P 1'
#
loop_
_entity.id
_entity.type
_entity.pdbx_description
1 polymer ?
#
loop_
_entity_poly.entity_id
_entity_poly.type
_entity_poly.pdbx_seq_one_letter_code
_entity_poly.pdbx_strand_id
1 'polypeptide(L)'
;MNNIFLRFYLLIFAGIFQLVSSQTTVNDLSDGTLRINGKESLPVKIFATQNSNDLYRQAFANIPNELIILNEDNIHAESAEHLASIQSILQSFKNSQFQILDKDFKPVTASLDQKNIEGFKYLLHSKKILTPADQTELETPFKIWDPVKGIQLGPVMLHFYSLMFIFAFGLGYFLMLKMFRIDGVEEKYLEPLFTWTLVGTILGARLGHVIFYQPELFKEDFLSVFLPISTKGGLHFTGFSGLASHGATIALICTTLYYSFKIIKKNPFWVYDRLGIVVALGGAFVRMGNFFNSEIIGKPVNPSSPFAVLFPQQSSEYGVTIPRYPSQLFEAAGYVCLFILLWVLYRKTDKKYQQGWLFGLFFIILWAIRFFVEFLKEPQGDEFITLGGLNTGQVLSIPFMIAGLLIMIYSKKFKLPKQA
;
A
#
# COMPACT_ATOMS: atom_id res chain seq x y z
N MET A 1 26.58 19.15 -19.69
CA MET A 1 25.92 19.46 -18.40
C MET A 1 26.67 18.71 -17.31
N ASN A 2 27.17 19.41 -16.31
CA ASN A 2 28.23 18.97 -15.43
C ASN A 2 27.74 17.91 -14.41
N ASN A 3 28.35 16.73 -14.39
CA ASN A 3 28.00 15.59 -13.52
C ASN A 3 28.20 15.86 -12.01
N ILE A 4 28.74 17.03 -11.66
CA ILE A 4 28.96 17.47 -10.29
C ILE A 4 27.63 17.73 -9.57
N PHE A 5 26.63 18.31 -10.24
CA PHE A 5 25.33 18.62 -9.61
C PHE A 5 24.54 17.35 -9.25
N LEU A 6 24.61 16.32 -10.11
CA LEU A 6 23.97 15.02 -9.88
C LEU A 6 24.66 14.27 -8.73
N ARG A 7 26.00 14.32 -8.64
CA ARG A 7 26.75 13.70 -7.55
C ARG A 7 26.54 14.43 -6.21
N PHE A 8 26.46 15.76 -6.22
CA PHE A 8 26.11 16.56 -5.04
C PHE A 8 24.67 16.28 -4.57
N TYR A 9 23.72 16.15 -5.51
CA TYR A 9 22.34 15.78 -5.20
C TYR A 9 22.26 14.37 -4.59
N LEU A 10 22.96 13.39 -5.17
CA LEU A 10 22.99 12.01 -4.65
C LEU A 10 23.64 11.90 -3.27
N LEU A 11 24.73 12.65 -3.01
CA LEU A 11 25.41 12.65 -1.72
C LEU A 11 24.62 13.37 -0.62
N ILE A 12 23.99 14.51 -0.93
CA ILE A 12 23.13 15.22 0.03
C ILE A 12 21.85 14.43 0.29
N PHE A 13 21.22 13.86 -0.74
CA PHE A 13 19.99 13.11 -0.58
C PHE A 13 20.22 11.77 0.14
N ALA A 14 21.28 11.02 -0.20
CA ALA A 14 21.64 9.79 0.51
C ALA A 14 22.17 10.06 1.92
N GLY A 15 22.95 11.12 2.14
CA GLY A 15 23.48 11.50 3.44
C GLY A 15 22.41 12.00 4.41
N ILE A 16 21.45 12.81 3.94
CA ILE A 16 20.28 13.23 4.74
C ILE A 16 19.38 12.02 5.06
N PHE A 17 19.21 11.06 4.13
CA PHE A 17 18.43 9.84 4.40
C PHE A 17 19.11 8.91 5.40
N GLN A 18 20.44 8.76 5.33
CA GLN A 18 21.18 7.87 6.22
C GLN A 18 21.21 8.41 7.65
N LEU A 19 21.25 9.73 7.84
CA LEU A 19 21.14 10.40 9.15
C LEU A 19 19.73 10.32 9.78
N VAL A 20 18.72 9.88 9.02
CA VAL A 20 17.33 9.69 9.44
C VAL A 20 17.04 8.21 9.78
N SER A 21 18.07 7.36 9.73
CA SER A 21 17.97 5.95 10.14
C SER A 21 17.83 5.86 11.67
N SER A 22 16.77 5.20 12.11
CA SER A 22 16.34 5.17 13.50
C SER A 22 17.30 4.43 14.41
N GLN A 23 17.48 4.99 15.60
CA GLN A 23 17.95 4.25 16.76
C GLN A 23 16.81 3.34 17.21
N THR A 24 17.05 2.03 17.20
CA THR A 24 16.18 1.00 17.76
C THR A 24 16.11 1.21 19.28
N THR A 25 15.01 1.74 19.78
CA THR A 25 14.76 1.78 21.22
C THR A 25 14.26 0.42 21.68
N VAL A 26 15.08 -0.21 22.53
CA VAL A 26 14.88 -1.49 23.18
C VAL A 26 13.70 -1.40 24.13
N ASN A 27 12.53 -1.83 23.65
CA ASN A 27 11.43 -2.50 24.34
C ASN A 27 10.23 -2.45 23.37
N ASP A 28 9.64 -3.60 23.09
CA ASP A 28 8.63 -3.87 22.04
C ASP A 28 7.25 -3.21 22.28
N LEU A 29 7.22 -2.01 22.85
CA LEU A 29 6.00 -1.27 23.22
C LEU A 29 6.18 0.21 22.93
N SER A 30 5.09 0.83 22.45
CA SER A 30 5.10 2.27 22.16
C SER A 30 4.61 3.07 23.35
N ASP A 31 5.17 4.26 23.60
CA ASP A 31 4.70 5.12 24.69
C ASP A 31 3.46 5.93 24.29
N GLY A 32 2.52 6.06 25.23
CA GLY A 32 1.35 6.93 25.11
C GLY A 32 0.86 7.44 26.46
N THR A 33 -0.15 8.30 26.45
CA THR A 33 -0.81 8.79 27.66
C THR A 33 -2.30 8.88 27.42
N LEU A 34 -3.10 8.23 28.28
CA LEU A 34 -4.54 8.45 28.32
C LEU A 34 -4.83 9.72 29.12
N ARG A 35 -5.43 10.71 28.47
CA ARG A 35 -5.99 11.91 29.12
C ARG A 35 -7.42 11.63 29.50
N ILE A 36 -7.72 11.74 30.79
CA ILE A 36 -9.04 11.43 31.34
C ILE A 36 -9.65 12.71 31.88
N ASN A 37 -10.83 13.07 31.36
CA ASN A 37 -11.60 14.27 31.69
C ASN A 37 -10.79 15.57 31.61
N GLY A 38 -9.77 15.60 30.73
CA GLY A 38 -8.85 16.74 30.54
C GLY A 38 -7.98 17.10 31.75
N LYS A 39 -7.94 16.27 32.81
CA LYS A 39 -7.26 16.59 34.07
C LYS A 39 -6.28 15.51 34.49
N GLU A 40 -6.66 14.25 34.36
CA GLU A 40 -5.86 13.12 34.80
C GLU A 40 -5.06 12.57 33.63
N SER A 41 -3.83 12.15 33.90
CA SER A 41 -2.90 11.62 32.89
C SER A 41 -2.42 10.25 33.34
N LEU A 42 -2.72 9.25 32.54
CA LEU A 42 -2.32 7.87 32.77
C LEU A 42 -1.32 7.47 31.67
N PRO A 43 0.00 7.46 31.96
CA PRO A 43 0.99 6.94 31.03
C PRO A 43 0.72 5.47 30.76
N VAL A 44 0.73 5.08 29.49
CA VAL A 44 0.47 3.71 29.05
C VAL A 44 1.55 3.20 28.09
N LYS A 45 1.79 1.88 28.14
CA LYS A 45 2.54 1.14 27.12
C LYS A 45 1.55 0.57 26.11
N ILE A 46 1.73 0.92 24.84
CA ILE A 46 0.86 0.57 23.73
C ILE A 46 1.41 -0.68 23.04
N PHE A 47 0.54 -1.68 22.87
CA PHE A 47 0.81 -2.92 22.14
C PHE A 47 -0.24 -3.15 21.06
N ALA A 48 0.14 -3.75 19.95
CA ALA A 48 -0.79 -4.28 18.94
C ALA A 48 -0.11 -5.42 18.17
N THR A 49 -0.89 -6.42 17.76
CA THR A 49 -0.40 -7.54 16.94
C THR A 49 -1.55 -8.29 16.28
N GLN A 50 -1.39 -8.67 15.01
CA GLN A 50 -2.33 -9.57 14.32
C GLN A 50 -2.12 -11.04 14.71
N ASN A 51 -1.00 -11.37 15.36
CA ASN A 51 -0.71 -12.74 15.76
C ASN A 51 -1.44 -13.10 17.06
N SER A 52 -2.41 -14.02 16.97
CA SER A 52 -3.21 -14.46 18.11
C SER A 52 -2.40 -15.08 19.25
N ASN A 53 -1.28 -15.74 18.95
CA ASN A 53 -0.40 -16.32 19.98
C ASN A 53 0.36 -15.24 20.74
N ASP A 54 0.86 -14.23 20.05
CA ASP A 54 1.55 -13.10 20.68
C ASP A 54 0.57 -12.29 21.53
N LEU A 55 -0.64 -12.06 21.01
CA LEU A 55 -1.71 -11.43 21.77
C LEU A 55 -2.06 -12.23 23.02
N TYR A 56 -2.23 -13.55 22.91
CA TYR A 56 -2.51 -14.42 24.06
C TYR A 56 -1.40 -14.34 25.13
N ARG A 57 -0.13 -14.38 24.72
CA ARG A 57 1.02 -14.24 25.63
C ARG A 57 1.01 -12.90 26.34
N GLN A 58 0.58 -11.84 25.65
CA GLN A 58 0.53 -10.50 26.20
C GLN A 58 -0.38 -10.39 27.42
N ALA A 59 -1.47 -11.18 27.47
CA ALA A 59 -2.38 -11.22 28.63
C ALA A 59 -1.69 -11.58 29.96
N PHE A 60 -0.49 -12.14 29.91
CA PHE A 60 0.29 -12.60 31.07
C PHE A 60 1.64 -11.88 31.21
N ALA A 61 1.94 -10.89 30.37
CA ALA A 61 3.21 -10.16 30.38
C ALA A 61 3.38 -9.25 31.62
N ASN A 62 2.32 -9.05 32.40
CA ASN A 62 2.28 -8.25 33.63
C ASN A 62 2.90 -6.85 33.47
N ILE A 63 2.45 -6.14 32.43
CA ILE A 63 2.96 -4.81 32.09
C ILE A 63 2.16 -3.74 32.83
N PRO A 64 2.79 -2.88 33.64
CA PRO A 64 2.09 -1.81 34.30
C PRO A 64 1.51 -0.80 33.29
N ASN A 65 0.22 -0.49 33.44
CA ASN A 65 -0.51 0.47 32.59
C ASN A 65 -0.35 0.14 31.11
N GLU A 66 -0.92 -0.98 30.71
CA GLU A 66 -0.86 -1.47 29.34
C GLU A 66 -2.14 -1.14 28.59
N LEU A 67 -1.99 -0.66 27.35
CA LEU A 67 -3.08 -0.42 26.41
C LEU A 67 -2.84 -1.26 25.14
N ILE A 68 -3.65 -2.27 24.93
CA ILE A 68 -3.61 -3.09 23.72
C ILE A 68 -4.63 -2.55 22.73
N ILE A 69 -4.20 -2.28 21.49
CA ILE A 69 -5.09 -1.94 20.39
C ILE A 69 -5.47 -3.25 19.68
N LEU A 70 -6.76 -3.57 19.70
CA LEU A 70 -7.29 -4.72 18.98
C LEU A 70 -7.41 -4.39 17.50
N ASN A 71 -6.86 -5.26 16.66
CA ASN A 71 -7.07 -5.24 15.21
C ASN A 71 -8.21 -6.21 14.83
N GLU A 72 -8.53 -6.24 13.53
CA GLU A 72 -9.62 -7.05 13.03
C GLU A 72 -9.44 -8.55 13.27
N ASP A 73 -8.22 -9.09 13.13
CA ASP A 73 -7.95 -10.51 13.39
C ASP A 73 -8.17 -10.88 14.86
N ASN A 74 -8.16 -9.90 15.77
CA ASN A 74 -8.42 -10.10 17.19
C ASN A 74 -9.92 -10.12 17.53
N ILE A 75 -10.79 -9.62 16.65
CA ILE A 75 -12.21 -9.37 16.97
C ILE A 75 -13.20 -9.88 15.91
N HIS A 76 -12.76 -10.23 14.71
CA HIS A 76 -13.60 -10.69 13.62
C HIS A 76 -13.33 -12.17 13.30
N ALA A 77 -14.26 -13.05 13.69
CA ALA A 77 -14.18 -14.45 13.33
C ALA A 77 -14.72 -14.76 11.92
N GLU A 78 -13.97 -15.55 11.15
CA GLU A 78 -14.39 -16.07 9.85
C GLU A 78 -15.07 -17.45 9.95
N SER A 79 -14.96 -18.12 11.10
CA SER A 79 -15.53 -19.44 11.37
C SER A 79 -15.89 -19.60 12.84
N ALA A 80 -16.71 -20.61 13.18
CA ALA A 80 -17.06 -20.90 14.57
C ALA A 80 -15.82 -21.31 15.40
N GLU A 81 -14.86 -22.00 14.80
CA GLU A 81 -13.60 -22.36 15.46
C GLU A 81 -12.74 -21.11 15.72
N HIS A 82 -12.69 -20.19 14.76
CA HIS A 82 -11.98 -18.92 14.92
C HIS A 82 -12.62 -18.08 16.03
N LEU A 83 -13.96 -18.04 16.10
CA LEU A 83 -14.68 -17.36 17.17
C LEU A 83 -14.35 -17.94 18.55
N ALA A 84 -14.35 -19.27 18.69
CA ALA A 84 -14.00 -19.92 19.95
C ALA A 84 -12.57 -19.57 20.40
N SER A 85 -11.63 -19.48 19.45
CA SER A 85 -10.25 -19.04 19.71
C SER A 85 -10.20 -17.60 20.24
N ILE A 86 -10.85 -16.66 19.54
CA ILE A 86 -10.93 -15.25 19.96
C ILE A 86 -11.55 -15.12 21.35
N GLN A 87 -12.65 -15.82 21.60
CA GLN A 87 -13.33 -15.85 22.90
C GLN A 87 -12.41 -16.32 24.03
N SER A 88 -11.65 -17.40 23.79
CA SER A 88 -10.69 -17.94 24.75
C SER A 88 -9.59 -16.92 25.10
N ILE A 89 -9.07 -16.21 24.09
CA ILE A 89 -8.06 -15.17 24.27
C ILE A 89 -8.65 -14.01 25.10
N LEU A 90 -9.79 -13.45 24.69
CA LEU A 90 -10.44 -12.35 25.41
C LEU A 90 -10.85 -12.73 26.83
N GLN A 91 -11.24 -13.98 27.07
CA GLN A 91 -11.52 -14.48 28.41
C GLN A 91 -10.25 -14.49 29.29
N SER A 92 -9.10 -14.81 28.71
CA SER A 92 -7.81 -14.77 29.42
C SER A 92 -7.47 -13.34 29.87
N PHE A 93 -7.73 -12.35 29.02
CA PHE A 93 -7.59 -10.93 29.38
C PHE A 93 -8.55 -10.48 30.49
N LYS A 94 -9.82 -10.91 30.45
CA LYS A 94 -10.77 -10.66 31.55
C LYS A 94 -10.26 -11.26 32.88
N ASN A 95 -9.75 -12.49 32.84
CA ASN A 95 -9.20 -13.15 34.03
C ASN A 95 -7.97 -12.40 34.57
N SER A 96 -7.13 -11.86 33.69
CA SER A 96 -5.98 -11.00 33.99
C SER A 96 -6.35 -9.53 34.30
N GLN A 97 -7.62 -9.23 34.59
CA GLN A 97 -8.08 -7.90 35.01
C GLN A 97 -7.90 -6.79 33.97
N PHE A 98 -7.94 -7.10 32.68
CA PHE A 98 -8.03 -6.07 31.63
C PHE A 98 -9.47 -5.56 31.51
N GLN A 99 -9.64 -4.25 31.37
CA GLN A 99 -10.87 -3.64 30.92
C GLN A 99 -10.98 -3.74 29.40
N ILE A 100 -12.11 -4.25 28.91
CA ILE A 100 -12.45 -4.20 27.48
C ILE A 100 -13.13 -2.86 27.21
N LEU A 101 -12.64 -2.12 26.22
CA LEU A 101 -13.11 -0.79 25.87
C LEU A 101 -13.53 -0.74 24.39
N ASP A 102 -14.52 0.10 24.08
CA ASP A 102 -14.85 0.46 22.70
C ASP A 102 -13.89 1.52 22.12
N LYS A 103 -14.13 1.94 20.87
CA LYS A 103 -13.32 2.95 20.17
C LYS A 103 -13.29 4.33 20.85
N ASP A 104 -14.26 4.62 21.71
CA ASP A 104 -14.40 5.88 22.44
C ASP A 104 -13.93 5.73 23.90
N PHE A 105 -13.12 4.68 24.17
CA PHE A 105 -12.56 4.30 25.48
C PHE A 105 -13.60 4.01 26.56
N LYS A 106 -14.83 3.64 26.18
CA LYS A 106 -15.89 3.30 27.14
C LYS A 106 -15.83 1.82 27.51
N PRO A 107 -15.96 1.47 28.80
CA PRO A 107 -16.00 0.08 29.22
C PRO A 107 -17.17 -0.68 28.60
N VAL A 108 -16.88 -1.87 28.05
CA VAL A 108 -17.88 -2.76 27.47
C VAL A 108 -18.07 -3.97 28.39
N THR A 109 -19.27 -4.10 28.96
CA THR A 109 -19.61 -5.23 29.86
C THR A 109 -20.35 -6.36 29.13
N ALA A 110 -20.37 -6.33 27.80
CA ALA A 110 -21.11 -7.26 26.98
C ALA A 110 -20.54 -8.69 27.01
N SER A 111 -21.39 -9.67 26.68
CA SER A 111 -20.97 -11.06 26.46
C SER A 111 -19.96 -11.15 25.32
N LEU A 112 -19.14 -12.21 25.32
CA LEU A 112 -18.13 -12.45 24.28
C LEU A 112 -18.75 -13.11 23.04
N ASP A 113 -19.98 -12.79 22.66
CA ASP A 113 -20.57 -13.21 21.38
C ASP A 113 -20.08 -12.31 20.24
N GLN A 114 -20.03 -12.85 19.01
CA GLN A 114 -19.45 -12.18 17.83
C GLN A 114 -19.90 -10.72 17.67
N LYS A 115 -21.21 -10.47 17.75
CA LYS A 115 -21.79 -9.14 17.54
C LYS A 115 -21.24 -8.09 18.52
N ASN A 116 -20.91 -8.52 19.73
CA ASN A 116 -20.37 -7.63 20.76
C ASN A 116 -18.85 -7.50 20.63
N ILE A 117 -18.14 -8.58 20.27
CA ILE A 117 -16.68 -8.57 20.11
C ILE A 117 -16.26 -7.58 19.01
N GLU A 118 -16.99 -7.49 17.90
CA GLU A 118 -16.70 -6.55 16.81
C GLU A 118 -16.76 -5.07 17.25
N GLY A 119 -17.40 -4.77 18.39
CA GLY A 119 -17.43 -3.43 18.98
C GLY A 119 -16.23 -3.13 19.90
N PHE A 120 -15.41 -4.12 20.23
CA PHE A 120 -14.25 -3.94 21.09
C PHE A 120 -13.11 -3.29 20.33
N LYS A 121 -12.37 -2.40 20.99
CA LYS A 121 -11.23 -1.73 20.37
C LYS A 121 -9.96 -1.75 21.20
N TYR A 122 -10.07 -1.61 22.51
CA TYR A 122 -8.91 -1.59 23.38
C TYR A 122 -9.04 -2.56 24.54
N LEU A 123 -7.91 -3.09 25.00
CA LEU A 123 -7.79 -3.75 26.29
C LEU A 123 -6.88 -2.90 27.17
N LEU A 124 -7.37 -2.45 28.33
CA LEU A 124 -6.62 -1.63 29.27
C LEU A 124 -6.34 -2.41 30.55
N HIS A 125 -5.07 -2.61 30.88
CA HIS A 125 -4.65 -3.10 32.19
C HIS A 125 -4.01 -1.96 32.98
N SER A 126 -4.75 -1.41 33.94
CA SER A 126 -4.23 -0.34 34.79
C SER A 126 -4.92 -0.34 36.16
N LYS A 127 -4.29 0.30 37.15
CA LYS A 127 -4.93 0.52 38.45
C LYS A 127 -6.13 1.48 38.36
N LYS A 128 -6.12 2.39 37.38
CA LYS A 128 -7.21 3.32 37.11
C LYS A 128 -8.27 2.60 36.29
N ILE A 129 -9.46 2.47 36.88
CA ILE A 129 -10.61 1.88 36.20
C ILE A 129 -11.37 3.01 35.50
N LEU A 130 -11.49 2.93 34.17
CA LEU A 130 -12.31 3.84 33.38
C LEU A 130 -13.80 3.52 33.60
N THR A 131 -14.63 4.57 33.61
CA THR A 131 -16.09 4.49 33.75
C THR A 131 -16.79 5.03 32.49
N PRO A 132 -18.06 4.68 32.23
CA PRO A 132 -18.79 5.20 31.08
C PRO A 132 -18.90 6.74 31.03
N ALA A 133 -18.81 7.41 32.19
CA ALA A 133 -18.85 8.87 32.29
C ALA A 133 -17.52 9.54 31.87
N ASP A 134 -16.40 8.81 31.90
CA ASP A 134 -15.07 9.38 31.64
C ASP A 134 -14.87 9.72 30.17
N GLN A 135 -14.51 10.95 29.86
CA GLN A 135 -14.03 11.35 28.53
C GLN A 135 -12.54 11.05 28.46
N THR A 136 -12.16 10.09 27.61
CA THR A 136 -10.77 9.62 27.53
C THR A 136 -10.25 9.76 26.11
N GLU A 137 -9.04 10.32 25.97
CA GLU A 137 -8.34 10.46 24.70
C GLU A 137 -6.92 9.91 24.84
N LEU A 138 -6.39 9.30 23.77
CA LEU A 138 -5.03 8.80 23.72
C LEU A 138 -4.11 9.82 23.05
N GLU A 139 -3.14 10.31 23.79
CA GLU A 139 -2.05 11.15 23.29
C GLU A 139 -0.79 10.31 23.04
N THR A 140 -0.22 10.45 21.85
CA THR A 140 1.03 9.79 21.43
C THR A 140 1.94 10.78 20.71
N PRO A 141 3.28 10.61 20.77
CA PRO A 141 4.20 11.46 20.01
C PRO A 141 4.17 11.18 18.49
N PHE A 142 3.61 10.03 18.10
CA PHE A 142 3.37 9.60 16.72
C PHE A 142 1.88 9.59 16.39
N LYS A 143 1.54 9.38 15.11
CA LYS A 143 0.14 9.19 14.67
C LYS A 143 -0.21 7.71 14.65
N ILE A 144 -1.43 7.36 15.05
CA ILE A 144 -1.97 6.00 14.88
C ILE A 144 -2.80 5.99 13.60
N TRP A 145 -2.47 5.10 12.66
CA TRP A 145 -3.19 4.93 11.41
C TRP A 145 -4.04 3.67 11.45
N ASP A 146 -5.34 3.88 11.69
CA ASP A 146 -6.33 2.82 11.80
C ASP A 146 -7.67 3.28 11.18
N PRO A 147 -7.68 3.53 9.86
CA PRO A 147 -8.88 4.00 9.18
C PRO A 147 -9.89 2.86 9.04
N VAL A 148 -11.17 3.22 8.88
CA VAL A 148 -12.16 2.27 8.35
C VAL A 148 -11.71 1.80 6.96
N LYS A 149 -11.94 0.51 6.63
CA LYS A 149 -11.49 -0.09 5.36
C LYS A 149 -12.16 0.50 4.12
N GLY A 150 -13.35 1.09 4.27
CA GLY A 150 -14.11 1.59 3.15
C GLY A 150 -15.49 2.13 3.53
N ILE A 151 -16.35 2.20 2.51
CA ILE A 151 -17.72 2.72 2.63
C ILE A 151 -18.69 1.55 2.44
N GLN A 152 -19.58 1.35 3.42
CA GLN A 152 -20.62 0.31 3.33
C GLN A 152 -21.73 0.76 2.38
N LEU A 153 -21.95 0.01 1.30
CA LEU A 153 -22.99 0.23 0.29
C LEU A 153 -23.98 -0.95 0.31
N GLY A 154 -24.92 -0.93 1.25
CA GLY A 154 -25.85 -2.05 1.46
C GLY A 154 -25.09 -3.32 1.85
N PRO A 155 -25.20 -4.44 1.10
CA PRO A 155 -24.47 -5.68 1.40
C PRO A 155 -23.00 -5.67 0.95
N VAL A 156 -22.53 -4.65 0.23
CA VAL A 156 -21.17 -4.62 -0.34
C VAL A 156 -20.33 -3.51 0.29
N MET A 157 -19.11 -3.84 0.70
CA MET A 157 -18.13 -2.85 1.17
C MET A 157 -17.25 -2.36 0.01
N LEU A 158 -17.32 -1.06 -0.28
CA LEU A 158 -16.39 -0.40 -1.21
C LEU A 158 -15.11 -0.04 -0.46
N HIS A 159 -14.08 -0.86 -0.60
CA HIS A 159 -12.78 -0.64 0.02
C HIS A 159 -12.07 0.59 -0.55
N PHE A 160 -11.37 1.35 0.29
CA PHE A 160 -10.59 2.52 -0.16
C PHE A 160 -9.51 2.13 -1.15
N TYR A 161 -8.90 0.94 -1.00
CA TYR A 161 -7.97 0.39 -1.98
C TYR A 161 -8.60 0.27 -3.37
N SER A 162 -9.80 -0.32 -3.45
CA SER A 162 -10.57 -0.43 -4.70
C SER A 162 -10.95 0.95 -5.25
N LEU A 163 -11.31 1.89 -4.38
CA LEU A 163 -11.58 3.27 -4.78
C LEU A 163 -10.36 3.95 -5.40
N MET A 164 -9.15 3.70 -4.87
CA MET A 164 -7.92 4.22 -5.46
C MET A 164 -7.66 3.63 -6.86
N PHE A 165 -8.01 2.37 -7.10
CA PHE A 165 -7.99 1.78 -8.46
C PHE A 165 -8.99 2.47 -9.39
N ILE A 166 -10.20 2.75 -8.91
CA ILE A 166 -11.21 3.50 -9.68
C ILE A 166 -10.67 4.88 -10.06
N PHE A 167 -10.04 5.60 -9.13
CA PHE A 167 -9.43 6.89 -9.43
C PHE A 167 -8.25 6.78 -10.41
N ALA A 168 -7.38 5.77 -10.27
CA ALA A 168 -6.28 5.53 -11.19
C ALA A 168 -6.77 5.33 -12.63
N PHE A 169 -7.75 4.44 -12.84
CA PHE A 169 -8.29 4.16 -14.18
C PHE A 169 -9.18 5.30 -14.70
N GLY A 170 -10.05 5.87 -13.86
CA GLY A 170 -10.96 6.94 -14.24
C GLY A 170 -10.21 8.22 -14.65
N LEU A 171 -9.30 8.71 -13.81
CA LEU A 171 -8.46 9.87 -14.15
C LEU A 171 -7.53 9.54 -15.32
N GLY A 172 -7.04 8.30 -15.42
CA GLY A 172 -6.27 7.82 -16.55
C GLY A 172 -7.02 7.93 -17.88
N TYR A 173 -8.30 7.56 -17.90
CA TYR A 173 -9.17 7.71 -19.07
C TYR A 173 -9.29 9.18 -19.48
N PHE A 174 -9.62 10.07 -18.54
CA PHE A 174 -9.77 11.51 -18.83
C PHE A 174 -8.45 12.16 -19.30
N LEU A 175 -7.33 11.79 -18.71
CA LEU A 175 -6.01 12.26 -19.13
C LEU A 175 -5.65 11.75 -20.52
N MET A 176 -5.91 10.48 -20.80
CA MET A 176 -5.65 9.90 -22.12
C MET A 176 -6.54 10.52 -23.21
N LEU A 177 -7.83 10.74 -22.92
CA LEU A 177 -8.74 11.49 -23.79
C LEU A 177 -8.18 12.87 -24.14
N LYS A 178 -7.69 13.59 -23.11
CA LYS A 178 -7.07 14.90 -23.29
C LYS A 178 -5.82 14.80 -24.16
N MET A 179 -4.96 13.79 -23.99
CA MET A 179 -3.79 13.56 -24.83
C MET A 179 -4.15 13.20 -26.27
N PHE A 180 -5.20 12.42 -26.49
CA PHE A 180 -5.69 12.07 -27.83
C PHE A 180 -6.15 13.31 -28.60
N ARG A 181 -6.93 14.18 -27.94
CA ARG A 181 -7.33 15.48 -28.51
C ARG A 181 -6.13 16.37 -28.84
N ILE A 182 -5.15 16.45 -27.94
CA ILE A 182 -3.92 17.24 -28.15
C ILE A 182 -3.09 16.73 -29.33
N ASP A 183 -3.10 15.42 -29.57
CA ASP A 183 -2.29 14.76 -30.60
C ASP A 183 -3.08 14.49 -31.89
N GLY A 184 -4.33 14.98 -31.99
CA GLY A 184 -5.19 14.80 -33.16
C GLY A 184 -5.56 13.34 -33.44
N VAL A 185 -5.65 12.50 -32.39
CA VAL A 185 -6.05 11.09 -32.50
C VAL A 185 -7.55 10.97 -32.27
N GLU A 186 -8.22 10.22 -33.15
CA GLU A 186 -9.66 9.96 -33.03
C GLU A 186 -10.01 9.27 -31.70
N GLU A 187 -11.05 9.76 -31.03
CA GLU A 187 -11.46 9.27 -29.71
C GLU A 187 -11.91 7.80 -29.71
N LYS A 188 -12.35 7.27 -30.86
CA LYS A 188 -12.71 5.84 -31.03
C LYS A 188 -11.60 4.88 -30.63
N TYR A 189 -10.35 5.32 -30.65
CA TYR A 189 -9.20 4.51 -30.26
C TYR A 189 -8.98 4.45 -28.74
N LEU A 190 -9.65 5.30 -27.96
CA LEU A 190 -9.47 5.38 -26.51
C LEU A 190 -10.16 4.22 -25.79
N GLU A 191 -11.39 3.91 -26.16
CA GLU A 191 -12.18 2.86 -25.51
C GLU A 191 -11.47 1.49 -25.61
N PRO A 192 -10.97 1.04 -26.77
CA PRO A 192 -10.20 -0.20 -26.82
C PRO A 192 -8.94 -0.16 -25.96
N LEU A 193 -8.21 0.96 -25.91
CA LEU A 193 -7.02 1.09 -25.06
C LEU A 193 -7.40 0.91 -23.59
N PHE A 194 -8.43 1.60 -23.13
CA PHE A 194 -8.91 1.51 -21.76
C PHE A 194 -9.36 0.09 -21.42
N THR A 195 -10.22 -0.52 -22.24
CA THR A 195 -10.75 -1.86 -22.02
C THR A 195 -9.65 -2.91 -21.96
N TRP A 196 -8.73 -2.93 -22.92
CA TRP A 196 -7.62 -3.89 -22.92
C TRP A 196 -6.64 -3.67 -21.77
N THR A 197 -6.40 -2.42 -21.37
CA THR A 197 -5.55 -2.10 -20.22
C THR A 197 -6.20 -2.56 -18.90
N LEU A 198 -7.49 -2.29 -18.70
CA LEU A 198 -8.22 -2.65 -17.50
C LEU A 198 -8.33 -4.18 -17.36
N VAL A 199 -8.82 -4.85 -18.40
CA VAL A 199 -8.95 -6.31 -18.43
C VAL A 199 -7.58 -6.98 -18.29
N GLY A 200 -6.58 -6.50 -19.03
CA GLY A 200 -5.21 -7.01 -18.96
C GLY A 200 -4.60 -6.85 -17.57
N THR A 201 -4.83 -5.73 -16.89
CA THR A 201 -4.34 -5.50 -15.52
C THR A 201 -4.96 -6.48 -14.54
N ILE A 202 -6.29 -6.59 -14.52
CA ILE A 202 -7.01 -7.44 -13.55
C ILE A 202 -6.72 -8.92 -13.79
N LEU A 203 -6.92 -9.40 -15.03
CA LEU A 203 -6.70 -10.81 -15.36
C LEU A 203 -5.22 -11.17 -15.29
N GLY A 204 -4.33 -10.29 -15.76
CA GLY A 204 -2.90 -10.50 -15.67
C GLY A 204 -2.43 -10.60 -14.22
N ALA A 205 -2.91 -9.71 -13.35
CA ALA A 205 -2.58 -9.75 -11.93
C ALA A 205 -3.05 -11.04 -11.26
N ARG A 206 -4.30 -11.44 -11.53
CA ARG A 206 -4.89 -12.65 -10.95
C ARG A 206 -4.21 -13.91 -11.47
N LEU A 207 -4.01 -14.04 -12.78
CA LEU A 207 -3.31 -15.18 -13.37
C LEU A 207 -1.86 -15.26 -12.90
N GLY A 208 -1.18 -14.13 -12.79
CA GLY A 208 0.15 -14.08 -12.18
C GLY A 208 0.13 -14.64 -10.76
N HIS A 209 -0.83 -14.23 -9.94
CA HIS A 209 -0.90 -14.73 -8.57
C HIS A 209 -1.12 -16.25 -8.53
N VAL A 210 -2.13 -16.73 -9.28
CA VAL A 210 -2.49 -18.15 -9.30
C VAL A 210 -1.36 -19.01 -9.85
N ILE A 211 -0.70 -18.60 -10.94
CA ILE A 211 0.37 -19.40 -11.55
C ILE A 211 1.59 -19.53 -10.62
N PHE A 212 1.98 -18.44 -9.94
CA PHE A 212 3.24 -18.41 -9.20
C PHE A 212 3.11 -18.74 -7.71
N TYR A 213 1.94 -18.49 -7.10
CA TYR A 213 1.77 -18.64 -5.65
C TYR A 213 0.69 -19.65 -5.26
N GLN A 214 -0.35 -19.84 -6.08
CA GLN A 214 -1.50 -20.70 -5.74
C GLN A 214 -2.01 -21.55 -6.94
N PRO A 215 -1.16 -22.40 -7.55
CA PRO A 215 -1.53 -23.15 -8.75
C PRO A 215 -2.65 -24.18 -8.51
N GLU A 216 -2.85 -24.61 -7.27
CA GLU A 216 -3.91 -25.52 -6.84
C GLU A 216 -5.32 -25.00 -7.16
N LEU A 217 -5.53 -23.68 -7.21
CA LEU A 217 -6.82 -23.07 -7.54
C LEU A 217 -7.34 -23.48 -8.92
N PHE A 218 -6.46 -23.83 -9.87
CA PHE A 218 -6.90 -24.35 -11.17
C PHE A 218 -7.67 -25.66 -11.07
N LYS A 219 -7.45 -26.45 -10.01
CA LYS A 219 -8.14 -27.72 -9.78
C LYS A 219 -9.27 -27.56 -8.77
N GLU A 220 -9.03 -26.80 -7.71
CA GLU A 220 -9.90 -26.76 -6.55
C GLU A 220 -11.03 -25.73 -6.65
N ASP A 221 -10.84 -24.65 -7.42
CA ASP A 221 -11.84 -23.59 -7.58
C ASP A 221 -11.61 -22.83 -8.91
N PHE A 222 -11.72 -23.53 -10.03
CA PHE A 222 -11.33 -23.03 -11.36
C PHE A 222 -11.98 -21.69 -11.74
N LEU A 223 -13.26 -21.50 -11.41
CA LEU A 223 -13.97 -20.25 -11.75
C LEU A 223 -13.43 -19.05 -10.96
N SER A 224 -12.95 -19.24 -9.74
CA SER A 224 -12.33 -18.18 -8.92
C SER A 224 -11.02 -17.63 -9.49
N VAL A 225 -10.42 -18.33 -10.45
CA VAL A 225 -9.22 -17.85 -11.18
C VAL A 225 -9.58 -16.70 -12.12
N PHE A 226 -10.79 -16.72 -12.70
CA PHE A 226 -11.20 -15.79 -13.75
C PHE A 226 -12.32 -14.84 -13.34
N LEU A 227 -13.06 -15.19 -12.28
CA LEU A 227 -14.22 -14.46 -11.80
C LEU A 227 -14.03 -14.09 -10.32
N PRO A 228 -14.61 -12.96 -9.86
CA PRO A 228 -14.52 -12.49 -8.47
C PRO A 228 -15.47 -13.27 -7.53
N ILE A 229 -15.47 -14.60 -7.63
CA ILE A 229 -16.33 -15.51 -6.86
C ILE A 229 -15.51 -16.68 -6.35
N SER A 230 -15.90 -17.28 -5.23
CA SER A 230 -15.47 -18.62 -4.85
C SER A 230 -16.61 -19.60 -5.05
N THR A 231 -16.28 -20.82 -5.49
CA THR A 231 -17.22 -21.95 -5.61
C THR A 231 -17.05 -22.99 -4.50
N LYS A 232 -16.05 -22.80 -3.61
CA LYS A 232 -15.86 -23.66 -2.43
C LYS A 232 -16.95 -23.38 -1.40
N GLY A 233 -17.72 -24.42 -1.05
CA GLY A 233 -18.79 -24.31 -0.05
C GLY A 233 -19.99 -23.47 -0.50
N GLY A 234 -20.21 -23.31 -1.82
CA GLY A 234 -21.30 -22.52 -2.40
C GLY A 234 -20.79 -21.39 -3.31
N LEU A 235 -21.71 -20.59 -3.84
CA LEU A 235 -21.38 -19.41 -4.64
C LEU A 235 -21.26 -18.18 -3.75
N HIS A 236 -20.03 -17.72 -3.53
CA HIS A 236 -19.73 -16.56 -2.68
C HIS A 236 -19.06 -15.47 -3.50
N PHE A 237 -19.54 -14.23 -3.41
CA PHE A 237 -18.85 -13.09 -3.99
C PHE A 237 -17.68 -12.69 -3.10
N THR A 238 -16.46 -12.98 -3.55
CA THR A 238 -15.24 -12.76 -2.78
C THR A 238 -14.40 -11.59 -3.31
N GLY A 239 -14.74 -11.06 -4.49
CA GLY A 239 -13.85 -10.14 -5.20
C GLY A 239 -12.64 -10.86 -5.79
N PHE A 240 -11.73 -10.11 -6.41
CA PHE A 240 -10.41 -10.65 -6.75
C PHE A 240 -9.44 -10.41 -5.58
N SER A 241 -9.23 -11.44 -4.76
CA SER A 241 -8.10 -11.52 -3.83
C SER A 241 -6.87 -12.11 -4.54
N GLY A 242 -5.67 -11.93 -4.00
CA GLY A 242 -4.44 -12.48 -4.60
C GLY A 242 -4.13 -11.91 -5.98
N LEU A 243 -3.46 -10.76 -6.02
CA LEU A 243 -3.09 -10.05 -7.24
C LEU A 243 -1.58 -9.85 -7.30
N ALA A 244 -0.94 -10.33 -8.37
CA ALA A 244 0.51 -10.23 -8.54
C ALA A 244 0.89 -9.18 -9.61
N SER A 245 1.68 -8.19 -9.20
CA SER A 245 2.09 -7.07 -10.06
C SER A 245 2.89 -7.48 -11.31
N HIS A 246 3.68 -8.56 -11.23
CA HIS A 246 4.43 -9.08 -12.39
C HIS A 246 3.50 -9.61 -13.48
N GLY A 247 2.40 -10.26 -13.11
CA GLY A 247 1.40 -10.78 -14.05
C GLY A 247 0.67 -9.64 -14.74
N ALA A 248 0.30 -8.61 -13.99
CA ALA A 248 -0.26 -7.38 -14.53
C ALA A 248 0.69 -6.72 -15.53
N THR A 249 1.98 -6.64 -15.19
CA THR A 249 3.02 -6.02 -16.04
C THR A 249 3.17 -6.75 -17.36
N ILE A 250 3.26 -8.08 -17.35
CA ILE A 250 3.36 -8.89 -18.58
C ILE A 250 2.11 -8.69 -19.45
N ALA A 251 0.92 -8.76 -18.86
CA ALA A 251 -0.33 -8.55 -19.58
C ALA A 251 -0.43 -7.13 -20.17
N LEU A 252 0.03 -6.11 -19.45
CA LEU A 252 0.07 -4.73 -19.94
C LEU A 252 1.02 -4.54 -21.11
N ILE A 253 2.19 -5.21 -21.11
CA ILE A 253 3.10 -5.19 -22.25
C ILE A 253 2.42 -5.82 -23.48
N CYS A 254 1.86 -7.02 -23.31
CA CYS A 254 1.19 -7.74 -24.40
C CYS A 254 -0.01 -6.98 -24.97
N THR A 255 -0.88 -6.45 -24.10
CA THR A 255 -2.07 -5.68 -24.51
C THR A 255 -1.70 -4.37 -25.18
N THR A 256 -0.66 -3.67 -24.70
CA THR A 256 -0.18 -2.44 -25.34
C THR A 256 0.40 -2.72 -26.73
N LEU A 257 1.19 -3.80 -26.89
CA LEU A 257 1.71 -4.20 -28.20
C LEU A 257 0.58 -4.58 -29.16
N TYR A 258 -0.40 -5.38 -28.70
CA TYR A 258 -1.58 -5.73 -29.48
C TYR A 258 -2.36 -4.49 -29.93
N TYR A 259 -2.68 -3.60 -28.99
CA TYR A 259 -3.36 -2.34 -29.27
C TYR A 259 -2.59 -1.50 -30.29
N SER A 260 -1.28 -1.35 -30.08
CA SER A 260 -0.43 -0.52 -30.93
C SER A 260 -0.38 -1.03 -32.37
N PHE A 261 -0.20 -2.35 -32.56
CA PHE A 261 -0.01 -2.93 -33.88
C PHE A 261 -1.33 -3.21 -34.61
N LYS A 262 -2.39 -3.59 -33.90
CA LYS A 262 -3.65 -4.04 -34.53
C LYS A 262 -4.73 -2.98 -34.54
N ILE A 263 -4.80 -2.13 -33.51
CA ILE A 263 -5.91 -1.21 -33.32
C ILE A 263 -5.53 0.19 -33.82
N ILE A 264 -4.60 0.87 -33.13
CA ILE A 264 -4.23 2.26 -33.46
C ILE A 264 -3.18 2.36 -34.58
N LYS A 265 -2.47 1.26 -34.89
CA LYS A 265 -1.43 1.17 -35.93
C LYS A 265 -0.35 2.25 -35.80
N LYS A 266 0.04 2.57 -34.56
CA LYS A 266 1.15 3.48 -34.24
C LYS A 266 2.34 2.70 -33.71
N ASN A 267 3.49 3.37 -33.61
CA ASN A 267 4.64 2.81 -32.91
C ASN A 267 4.28 2.56 -31.43
N PRO A 268 4.58 1.39 -30.85
CA PRO A 268 4.33 1.11 -29.43
C PRO A 268 4.91 2.14 -28.48
N PHE A 269 6.08 2.70 -28.79
CA PHE A 269 6.70 3.73 -27.96
C PHE A 269 5.87 5.02 -27.88
N TRP A 270 5.09 5.33 -28.93
CA TRP A 270 4.14 6.44 -28.89
C TRP A 270 3.04 6.19 -27.85
N VAL A 271 2.54 4.95 -27.78
CA VAL A 271 1.50 4.55 -26.79
C VAL A 271 2.11 4.55 -25.39
N TYR A 272 3.29 3.96 -25.22
CA TYR A 272 4.00 3.90 -23.95
C TYR A 272 4.37 5.28 -23.38
N ASP A 273 4.75 6.25 -24.21
CA ASP A 273 5.00 7.63 -23.75
C ASP A 273 3.79 8.24 -23.04
N ARG A 274 2.58 7.96 -23.54
CA ARG A 274 1.32 8.46 -22.98
C ARG A 274 0.85 7.62 -21.79
N LEU A 275 1.00 6.31 -21.88
CA LEU A 275 0.72 5.42 -20.76
C LEU A 275 1.63 5.71 -19.56
N GLY A 276 2.92 5.99 -19.77
CA GLY A 276 3.84 6.34 -18.68
C GLY A 276 3.39 7.54 -17.85
N ILE A 277 2.80 8.56 -18.50
CA ILE A 277 2.20 9.71 -17.79
C ILE A 277 1.04 9.25 -16.91
N VAL A 278 0.11 8.48 -17.46
CA VAL A 278 -1.08 8.00 -16.74
C VAL A 278 -0.71 7.04 -15.61
N VAL A 279 0.22 6.12 -15.87
CA VAL A 279 0.69 5.12 -14.91
C VAL A 279 1.45 5.76 -13.76
N ALA A 280 2.18 6.86 -13.97
CA ALA A 280 2.79 7.60 -12.86
C ALA A 280 1.72 8.07 -11.86
N LEU A 281 0.62 8.65 -12.34
CA LEU A 281 -0.48 9.06 -11.46
C LEU A 281 -1.21 7.85 -10.85
N GLY A 282 -1.46 6.80 -11.64
CA GLY A 282 -2.07 5.57 -11.14
C GLY A 282 -1.24 4.90 -10.04
N GLY A 283 0.09 4.89 -10.19
CA GLY A 283 1.02 4.38 -9.19
C GLY A 283 0.91 5.13 -7.86
N ALA A 284 0.72 6.46 -7.90
CA ALA A 284 0.49 7.25 -6.69
C ALA A 284 -0.78 6.80 -5.95
N PHE A 285 -1.89 6.62 -6.67
CA PHE A 285 -3.14 6.12 -6.08
C PHE A 285 -2.99 4.71 -5.52
N VAL A 286 -2.29 3.81 -6.21
CA VAL A 286 -2.02 2.46 -5.69
C VAL A 286 -1.26 2.54 -4.37
N ARG A 287 -0.22 3.38 -4.26
CA ARG A 287 0.52 3.57 -3.00
C ARG A 287 -0.35 4.17 -1.90
N MET A 288 -1.25 5.09 -2.23
CA MET A 288 -2.25 5.59 -1.27
C MET A 288 -3.19 4.46 -0.80
N GLY A 289 -3.58 3.56 -1.70
CA GLY A 289 -4.33 2.35 -1.36
C GLY A 289 -3.57 1.48 -0.35
N ASN A 290 -2.29 1.20 -0.60
CA ASN A 290 -1.46 0.43 0.33
C ASN A 290 -1.35 1.13 1.71
N PHE A 291 -1.31 2.46 1.75
CA PHE A 291 -1.36 3.21 3.00
C PHE A 291 -2.67 2.97 3.75
N PHE A 292 -3.84 3.06 3.10
CA PHE A 292 -5.12 2.73 3.73
C PHE A 292 -5.17 1.30 4.28
N ASN A 293 -4.55 0.34 3.59
CA ASN A 293 -4.48 -1.06 4.03
C ASN A 293 -3.37 -1.35 5.06
N SER A 294 -2.54 -0.38 5.45
CA SER A 294 -1.37 -0.62 6.32
C SER A 294 -0.37 -1.64 5.75
N GLU A 295 -0.24 -1.71 4.43
CA GLU A 295 0.65 -2.62 3.72
C GLU A 295 1.89 -1.88 3.20
N ILE A 296 3.02 -2.58 3.04
CA ILE A 296 4.23 -2.02 2.41
C ILE A 296 4.83 -0.87 3.26
N ILE A 297 4.82 -1.07 4.59
CA ILE A 297 5.25 -0.09 5.58
C ILE A 297 6.77 0.10 5.62
N GLY A 298 7.19 1.15 6.30
CA GLY A 298 8.59 1.50 6.46
C GLY A 298 9.28 0.77 7.60
N LYS A 299 10.59 1.00 7.68
CA LYS A 299 11.43 0.67 8.82
C LYS A 299 10.96 1.42 10.08
N PRO A 300 11.31 0.91 11.27
CA PRO A 300 11.03 1.60 12.52
C PRO A 300 11.57 3.03 12.49
N VAL A 301 10.88 3.96 13.13
CA VAL A 301 11.29 5.36 13.24
C VAL A 301 11.21 5.81 14.69
N ASN A 302 12.03 6.80 15.07
CA ASN A 302 11.90 7.44 16.36
C ASN A 302 10.44 7.95 16.56
N PRO A 303 9.77 7.61 17.67
CA PRO A 303 8.40 8.03 17.97
C PRO A 303 8.13 9.53 17.88
N SER A 304 9.15 10.37 18.07
CA SER A 304 9.05 11.84 18.00
C SER A 304 9.23 12.40 16.59
N SER A 305 9.50 11.55 15.59
CA SER A 305 9.60 11.99 14.20
C SER A 305 8.26 12.50 13.70
N PRO A 306 8.20 13.60 12.92
CA PRO A 306 6.96 14.08 12.33
C PRO A 306 6.33 13.10 11.33
N PHE A 307 7.10 12.09 10.90
CA PHE A 307 6.66 11.02 10.01
C PHE A 307 6.42 9.70 10.75
N ALA A 308 6.42 9.69 12.09
CA ALA A 308 6.15 8.46 12.85
C ALA A 308 4.66 8.11 12.76
N VAL A 309 4.38 6.93 12.18
CA VAL A 309 3.04 6.37 12.09
C VAL A 309 3.04 4.95 12.64
N LEU A 310 2.17 4.67 13.60
CA LEU A 310 1.92 3.34 14.13
C LEU A 310 0.75 2.72 13.36
N PHE A 311 0.93 1.50 12.86
CA PHE A 311 -0.04 0.78 12.03
C PHE A 311 -0.58 -0.44 12.80
N PRO A 312 -1.71 -0.35 13.53
CA PRO A 312 -2.26 -1.49 14.29
C PRO A 312 -2.69 -2.66 13.40
N GLN A 313 -3.00 -2.37 12.13
CA GLN A 313 -3.45 -3.33 11.11
C GLN A 313 -2.30 -3.84 10.24
N GLN A 314 -1.03 -3.63 10.62
CA GLN A 314 0.10 -4.17 9.87
C GLN A 314 0.13 -5.70 9.95
N SER A 315 0.61 -6.35 8.89
CA SER A 315 0.89 -7.80 8.87
C SER A 315 1.82 -8.20 10.02
N SER A 316 1.57 -9.37 10.61
CA SER A 316 2.45 -9.98 11.60
C SER A 316 3.86 -10.26 11.08
N GLU A 317 4.06 -10.30 9.76
CA GLU A 317 5.39 -10.44 9.13
C GLU A 317 6.34 -9.30 9.49
N TYR A 318 5.82 -8.12 9.83
CA TYR A 318 6.62 -6.97 10.26
C TYR A 318 6.97 -7.02 11.76
N GLY A 319 6.61 -8.11 12.45
CA GLY A 319 6.80 -8.29 13.88
C GLY A 319 5.92 -7.35 14.70
N VAL A 320 6.46 -6.86 15.80
CA VAL A 320 5.72 -6.03 16.75
C VAL A 320 5.31 -4.70 16.14
N THR A 321 4.09 -4.24 16.48
CA THR A 321 3.58 -2.95 16.04
C THR A 321 4.26 -1.80 16.77
N ILE A 322 5.17 -1.15 16.06
CA ILE A 322 5.93 0.03 16.49
C ILE A 322 5.80 1.15 15.45
N PRO A 323 6.13 2.42 15.80
CA PRO A 323 6.06 3.52 14.86
C PRO A 323 7.06 3.33 13.72
N ARG A 324 6.57 3.47 12.48
CA ARG A 324 7.30 3.23 11.25
C ARG A 324 7.13 4.40 10.29
N TYR A 325 8.05 4.52 9.33
CA TYR A 325 7.90 5.47 8.23
C TYR A 325 6.71 5.09 7.34
N PRO A 326 5.86 6.05 6.91
CA PRO A 326 4.82 5.82 5.92
C PRO A 326 5.43 5.86 4.51
N SER A 327 6.32 4.90 4.21
CA SER A 327 7.03 4.77 2.93
C SER A 327 6.12 4.83 1.71
N GLN A 328 4.89 4.34 1.83
CA GLN A 328 3.88 4.38 0.77
C GLN A 328 3.56 5.82 0.38
N LEU A 329 3.42 6.74 1.35
CA LEU A 329 3.16 8.15 1.08
C LEU A 329 4.37 8.84 0.43
N PHE A 330 5.59 8.44 0.80
CA PHE A 330 6.81 8.94 0.16
C PHE A 330 6.90 8.48 -1.30
N GLU A 331 6.61 7.20 -1.58
CA GLU A 331 6.51 6.70 -2.96
C GLU A 331 5.39 7.43 -3.73
N ALA A 332 4.21 7.58 -3.12
CA ALA A 332 3.07 8.26 -3.74
C ALA A 332 3.39 9.71 -4.12
N ALA A 333 4.00 10.47 -3.21
CA ALA A 333 4.44 11.83 -3.47
C ALA A 333 5.47 11.89 -4.61
N GLY A 334 6.44 10.97 -4.62
CA GLY A 334 7.40 10.83 -5.72
C GLY A 334 6.71 10.59 -7.07
N TYR A 335 5.70 9.71 -7.11
CA TYR A 335 4.95 9.42 -8.32
C TYR A 335 4.06 10.57 -8.78
N VAL A 336 3.49 11.37 -7.87
CA VAL A 336 2.81 12.62 -8.22
C VAL A 336 3.78 13.63 -8.84
N CYS A 337 4.96 13.82 -8.24
CA CYS A 337 6.01 14.67 -8.80
C CYS A 337 6.44 14.20 -10.20
N LEU A 338 6.59 12.89 -10.40
CA LEU A 338 6.88 12.30 -11.71
C LEU A 338 5.76 12.57 -12.72
N PHE A 339 4.50 12.39 -12.33
CA PHE A 339 3.35 12.72 -13.18
C PHE A 339 3.38 14.19 -13.61
N ILE A 340 3.56 15.12 -12.66
CA ILE A 340 3.63 16.56 -12.95
C ILE A 340 4.77 16.85 -13.93
N LEU A 341 5.95 16.29 -13.70
CA LEU A 341 7.11 16.45 -14.58
C LEU A 341 6.81 15.97 -16.00
N LEU A 342 6.31 14.73 -16.15
CA LEU A 342 6.02 14.17 -17.47
C LEU A 342 4.90 14.93 -18.17
N TRP A 343 3.86 15.36 -17.44
CA TRP A 343 2.77 16.16 -17.97
C TRP A 343 3.26 17.52 -18.48
N VAL A 344 4.10 18.21 -17.71
CA VAL A 344 4.71 19.48 -18.12
C VAL A 344 5.57 19.29 -19.35
N LEU A 345 6.43 18.26 -19.38
CA LEU A 345 7.27 17.97 -20.56
C LEU A 345 6.42 17.64 -21.79
N TYR A 346 5.37 16.83 -21.63
CA TYR A 346 4.44 16.50 -22.70
C TYR A 346 3.72 17.74 -23.26
N ARG A 347 3.28 18.67 -22.40
CA ARG A 347 2.50 19.85 -22.79
C ARG A 347 3.33 21.03 -23.28
N LYS A 348 4.52 21.24 -22.72
CA LYS A 348 5.30 22.48 -22.87
C LYS A 348 6.54 22.31 -23.74
N THR A 349 6.86 21.10 -24.17
CA THR A 349 8.05 20.83 -24.98
C THR A 349 7.75 19.92 -26.17
N ASP A 350 8.72 19.77 -27.06
CA ASP A 350 8.61 18.88 -28.23
C ASP A 350 8.82 17.40 -27.89
N LYS A 351 8.96 17.04 -26.61
CA LYS A 351 9.30 15.66 -26.21
C LYS A 351 8.25 14.63 -26.58
N LYS A 352 6.98 15.04 -26.70
CA LYS A 352 5.89 14.17 -27.18
C LYS A 352 6.06 13.66 -28.62
N TYR A 353 6.93 14.31 -29.41
CA TYR A 353 7.26 13.90 -30.79
C TYR A 353 8.48 12.97 -30.86
N GLN A 354 9.21 12.76 -29.76
CA GLN A 354 10.36 11.85 -29.67
C GLN A 354 9.90 10.52 -29.07
N GLN A 355 9.45 9.58 -29.92
CA GLN A 355 8.78 8.37 -29.46
C GLN A 355 9.68 7.53 -28.55
N GLY A 356 9.21 7.28 -27.34
CA GLY A 356 9.89 6.52 -26.28
C GLY A 356 10.65 7.40 -25.29
N TRP A 357 10.82 8.69 -25.57
CA TRP A 357 11.62 9.56 -24.69
C TRP A 357 10.94 9.77 -23.33
N LEU A 358 9.63 10.01 -23.31
CA LEU A 358 8.88 10.22 -22.07
C LEU A 358 8.76 8.92 -21.28
N PHE A 359 8.58 7.79 -21.97
CA PHE A 359 8.53 6.47 -21.35
C PHE A 359 9.87 6.07 -20.73
N GLY A 360 10.99 6.33 -21.41
CA GLY A 360 12.31 6.07 -20.86
C GLY A 360 12.62 6.92 -19.64
N LEU A 361 12.20 8.20 -19.65
CA LEU A 361 12.31 9.08 -18.48
C LEU A 361 11.42 8.60 -17.32
N PHE A 362 10.18 8.19 -17.62
CA PHE A 362 9.27 7.57 -16.66
C PHE A 362 9.92 6.34 -15.99
N PHE A 363 10.53 5.44 -16.76
CA PHE A 363 11.26 4.29 -16.23
C PHE A 363 12.39 4.72 -15.30
N ILE A 364 13.28 5.61 -15.75
CA ILE A 364 14.41 6.04 -14.91
C ILE A 364 13.92 6.62 -13.58
N ILE A 365 12.97 7.55 -13.60
CA ILE A 365 12.57 8.26 -12.39
C ILE A 365 11.71 7.38 -11.47
N LEU A 366 10.77 6.60 -12.01
CA LEU A 366 9.95 5.70 -11.21
C LEU A 366 10.82 4.71 -10.43
N TRP A 367 11.78 4.09 -11.12
CA TRP A 367 12.68 3.13 -10.50
C TRP A 367 13.75 3.79 -9.62
N ALA A 368 14.12 5.04 -9.88
CA ALA A 368 14.92 5.82 -8.94
C ALA A 368 14.14 6.11 -7.64
N ILE A 369 12.88 6.53 -7.72
CA ILE A 369 12.02 6.72 -6.53
C ILE A 369 11.95 5.42 -5.73
N ARG A 370 11.67 4.29 -6.42
CA ARG A 370 11.65 2.96 -5.79
C ARG A 370 12.96 2.67 -5.08
N PHE A 371 14.10 2.86 -5.75
CA PHE A 371 15.44 2.63 -5.20
C PHE A 371 15.71 3.43 -3.92
N PHE A 372 15.35 4.72 -3.91
CA PHE A 372 15.58 5.58 -2.75
C PHE A 372 14.61 5.31 -1.59
N VAL A 373 13.32 5.09 -1.87
CA VAL A 373 12.36 4.82 -0.80
C VAL A 373 12.63 3.45 -0.16
N GLU A 374 13.22 2.51 -0.90
CA GLU A 374 13.57 1.20 -0.35
C GLU A 374 14.57 1.26 0.83
N PHE A 375 15.36 2.33 0.96
CA PHE A 375 16.18 2.53 2.17
C PHE A 375 15.35 2.67 3.44
N LEU A 376 14.12 3.18 3.32
CA LEU A 376 13.17 3.38 4.42
C LEU A 376 12.13 2.27 4.51
N LYS A 377 12.14 1.27 3.62
CA LYS A 377 11.14 0.20 3.61
C LYS A 377 11.60 -1.02 4.38
N GLU A 378 10.66 -1.65 5.05
CA GLU A 378 10.88 -2.99 5.59
C GLU A 378 10.84 -3.99 4.43
N PRO A 379 11.75 -4.97 4.37
CA PRO A 379 11.69 -6.03 3.38
C PRO A 379 10.38 -6.80 3.49
N GLN A 380 9.84 -7.20 2.33
CA GLN A 380 8.60 -7.96 2.24
C GLN A 380 8.96 -9.44 2.09
N GLY A 381 8.97 -10.16 3.21
CA GLY A 381 9.45 -11.54 3.27
C GLY A 381 10.98 -11.64 3.15
N ASP A 382 11.45 -12.81 2.75
CA ASP A 382 12.89 -13.11 2.67
C ASP A 382 13.58 -12.28 1.57
N GLU A 383 14.70 -11.66 1.91
CA GLU A 383 15.55 -10.99 0.92
C GLU A 383 16.27 -12.04 0.06
N PHE A 384 15.78 -12.25 -1.16
CA PHE A 384 16.37 -13.20 -2.11
C PHE A 384 17.69 -12.72 -2.74
N ILE A 385 17.94 -11.40 -2.78
CA ILE A 385 19.10 -10.82 -3.45
C ILE A 385 19.70 -9.71 -2.59
N THR A 386 20.86 -9.98 -2.00
CA THR A 386 21.70 -8.96 -1.37
C THR A 386 22.99 -8.82 -2.18
N LEU A 387 23.17 -7.70 -2.89
CA LEU A 387 24.36 -7.45 -3.69
C LEU A 387 24.98 -6.11 -3.32
N GLY A 388 26.21 -6.13 -2.80
CA GLY A 388 26.96 -4.90 -2.50
C GLY A 388 26.30 -3.99 -1.45
N GLY A 389 25.52 -4.55 -0.52
CA GLY A 389 24.78 -3.79 0.50
C GLY A 389 23.43 -3.23 0.02
N LEU A 390 23.00 -3.57 -1.20
CA LEU A 390 21.67 -3.27 -1.72
C LEU A 390 20.74 -4.47 -1.57
N ASN A 391 19.48 -4.21 -1.23
CA ASN A 391 18.47 -5.25 -1.12
C ASN A 391 17.79 -5.57 -2.46
N THR A 392 16.90 -6.57 -2.45
CA THR A 392 16.23 -7.09 -3.65
C THR A 392 15.54 -5.98 -4.45
N GLY A 393 14.77 -5.10 -3.79
CA GLY A 393 14.06 -4.01 -4.47
C GLY A 393 14.99 -3.01 -5.14
N GLN A 394 16.12 -2.70 -4.51
CA GLN A 394 17.14 -1.81 -5.06
C GLN A 394 17.88 -2.43 -6.24
N VAL A 395 18.31 -3.69 -6.11
CA VAL A 395 19.01 -4.41 -7.18
C VAL A 395 18.12 -4.54 -8.41
N LEU A 396 16.83 -4.87 -8.23
CA LEU A 396 15.88 -4.97 -9.33
C LEU A 396 15.57 -3.62 -9.99
N SER A 397 15.71 -2.50 -9.28
CA SER A 397 15.46 -1.16 -9.84
C SER A 397 16.53 -0.74 -10.87
N ILE A 398 17.78 -1.19 -10.70
CA ILE A 398 18.91 -0.78 -11.56
C ILE A 398 18.72 -1.18 -13.03
N PRO A 399 18.39 -2.45 -13.37
CA PRO A 399 18.13 -2.85 -14.75
C PRO A 399 17.05 -2.00 -15.44
N PHE A 400 15.99 -1.62 -14.73
CA PHE A 400 14.92 -0.80 -15.31
C PHE A 400 15.36 0.65 -15.54
N MET A 401 16.19 1.23 -14.67
CA MET A 401 16.80 2.54 -14.90
C MET A 401 17.70 2.51 -16.15
N ILE A 402 18.51 1.46 -16.31
CA ILE A 402 19.35 1.25 -17.50
C ILE A 402 18.47 1.11 -18.75
N ALA A 403 17.42 0.29 -18.71
CA ALA A 403 16.49 0.13 -19.80
C ALA A 403 15.85 1.48 -20.21
N GLY A 404 15.42 2.29 -19.24
CA GLY A 404 14.90 3.63 -19.51
C GLY A 404 15.91 4.53 -20.22
N LEU A 405 17.19 4.49 -19.82
CA LEU A 405 18.26 5.25 -20.48
C LEU A 405 18.47 4.78 -21.93
N LEU A 406 18.50 3.47 -22.16
CA LEU A 406 18.63 2.89 -23.50
C LEU A 406 17.46 3.30 -24.40
N ILE A 407 16.23 3.27 -23.88
CA ILE A 407 15.03 3.73 -24.59
C ILE A 407 15.16 5.21 -24.97
N MET A 408 15.60 6.07 -24.04
CA MET A 408 15.79 7.50 -24.33
C MET A 408 16.86 7.74 -25.40
N ILE A 409 17.96 6.98 -25.40
CA ILE A 409 19.01 7.08 -26.43
C ILE A 409 18.44 6.66 -27.79
N TYR A 410 17.68 5.55 -27.83
CA TYR A 410 17.07 5.02 -29.05
C TYR A 410 15.97 5.93 -29.61
N SER A 411 15.20 6.60 -28.74
CA SER A 411 14.11 7.52 -29.12
C SER A 411 14.53 8.63 -30.10
N LYS A 412 15.83 9.00 -30.10
CA LYS A 412 16.38 10.00 -31.02
C LYS A 412 16.20 9.63 -32.49
N LYS A 413 16.06 8.33 -32.80
CA LYS A 413 15.83 7.81 -34.15
C LYS A 413 14.36 7.88 -34.58
N PHE A 414 13.41 8.06 -33.66
CA PHE A 414 11.96 8.02 -33.91
C PHE A 414 11.31 9.38 -33.62
N LYS A 415 11.74 10.41 -34.36
CA LYS A 415 11.12 11.74 -34.29
C LYS A 415 9.97 11.85 -35.28
N LEU A 416 8.79 12.18 -34.77
CA LEU A 416 7.66 12.57 -35.59
C LEU A 416 7.85 14.01 -36.09
N PRO A 417 7.36 14.33 -37.30
CA PRO A 417 7.26 15.72 -37.74
C PRO A 417 6.31 16.48 -36.79
N LYS A 418 6.66 17.72 -36.48
CA LYS A 418 5.77 18.59 -35.72
C LYS A 418 4.53 18.87 -36.58
N GLN A 419 3.34 18.70 -36.00
CA GLN A 419 2.13 19.23 -36.61
C GLN A 419 2.21 20.76 -36.49
N ALA A 420 2.11 21.45 -37.63
CA ALA A 420 2.19 22.90 -37.75
C ALA A 420 0.98 23.58 -37.12
#